data_AF-A0A4Q2DW80-F1
#
_entry.id   AF-A0A4Q2DW80-F1
#
_cell.length_a   1.000
_cell.length_b   1.000
_cell.length_c   1.000
_cell.angle_alpha   90.00
_cell.angle_beta   90.00
_cell.angle_gamma   90.00
#
_symmetry.space_group_name_H-M   'P 1'
#
loop_
_entity.id
_entity.type
_entity.pdbx_description
1 polymer ?
#
loop_
_entity_poly.entity_id
_entity_poly.type
_entity_poly.pdbx_seq_one_letter_code
_entity_poly.pdbx_strand_id
1 'polypeptide(L)'
;MASPSPPSSPQAAASNPIISAEALAAAAERRNRENPRQQTAAQLAQEHERKQKFRRMVNPGIMRPNPKEQALSSLKVRQTPSYLVFFLVPTLLKIAENLLNEPDNPKYQQFKPTNTAIKRELIDRKGVLEYAIELGFRPDVENFQPYYRWHKRHLEDLQVGTEILKEFMEVHKREEERASVSKLTIQEERRAAAEKVKLAYMDDRKTKMERDEMERQARGARASSSRPDGPARARIAGSPTREAEMPGQGETLTSPPPYEPPVDSD
;
A
#
# COMPACT_ATOMS: atom_id res chain seq x y z
N MET A 1 26.29 -72.03 9.88
CA MET A 1 26.71 -71.60 11.23
C MET A 1 26.35 -70.14 11.40
N ALA A 2 25.56 -69.89 12.46
CA ALA A 2 25.22 -68.64 13.16
C ALA A 2 25.25 -67.27 12.44
N SER A 3 24.06 -66.69 12.30
CA SER A 3 23.80 -65.24 12.25
C SER A 3 24.11 -64.55 13.58
N PRO A 4 24.42 -63.25 13.56
CA PRO A 4 23.97 -62.36 14.63
C PRO A 4 23.18 -61.14 14.13
N SER A 5 22.11 -60.87 14.87
CA SER A 5 21.04 -59.89 14.65
C SER A 5 21.45 -58.43 14.88
N PRO A 6 20.73 -57.44 14.32
CA PRO A 6 20.94 -56.02 14.57
C PRO A 6 20.36 -55.56 15.93
N PRO A 7 20.90 -54.48 16.53
CA PRO A 7 20.43 -53.93 17.79
C PRO A 7 19.08 -53.21 17.64
N SER A 8 18.13 -53.59 18.51
CA SER A 8 16.83 -52.95 18.70
C SER A 8 17.00 -51.46 19.05
N SER A 9 16.40 -50.60 18.22
CA SER A 9 16.15 -49.21 18.58
C SER A 9 14.97 -49.15 19.56
N PRO A 10 15.06 -48.41 20.69
CA PRO A 10 13.91 -48.16 21.53
C PRO A 10 12.95 -47.22 20.79
N GLN A 11 11.83 -47.79 20.38
CA GLN A 11 10.68 -47.09 19.82
C GLN A 11 10.11 -46.18 20.92
N ALA A 12 10.51 -44.91 20.92
CA ALA A 12 9.91 -43.90 21.78
C ALA A 12 8.46 -43.71 21.35
N ALA A 13 7.55 -44.35 22.09
CA ALA A 13 6.13 -44.15 21.95
C ALA A 13 5.83 -42.66 22.21
N ALA A 14 5.44 -41.93 21.16
CA ALA A 14 4.83 -40.62 21.28
C ALA A 14 3.42 -40.81 21.89
N SER A 15 3.37 -41.01 23.20
CA SER A 15 2.16 -40.78 23.97
C SER A 15 1.91 -39.27 23.93
N ASN A 16 0.93 -38.85 23.14
CA ASN A 16 0.34 -37.52 23.31
C ASN A 16 -0.10 -37.45 24.78
N PRO A 17 0.52 -36.63 25.64
CA PRO A 17 0.05 -36.51 27.00
C PRO A 17 -1.37 -35.96 26.89
N ILE A 18 -2.34 -36.74 27.36
CA ILE A 18 -3.68 -36.23 27.61
C ILE A 18 -3.49 -35.24 28.75
N ILE A 19 -3.20 -33.98 28.41
CA ILE A 19 -3.02 -32.91 29.37
C ILE A 19 -4.36 -32.76 30.06
N SER A 20 -4.44 -33.20 31.32
CA SER A 20 -5.67 -33.09 32.09
C SER A 20 -6.05 -31.61 32.21
N ALA A 21 -7.35 -31.31 32.15
CA ALA A 21 -7.85 -29.94 32.32
C ALA A 21 -7.33 -29.30 33.62
N GLU A 22 -7.13 -30.12 34.64
CA GLU A 22 -6.53 -29.75 35.93
C GLU A 22 -5.04 -29.35 35.81
N ALA A 23 -4.24 -30.08 35.03
CA ALA A 23 -2.85 -29.71 34.77
C ALA A 23 -2.73 -28.41 33.96
N LEU A 24 -3.66 -28.17 33.03
CA LEU A 24 -3.77 -26.93 32.27
C LEU A 24 -4.16 -25.74 33.18
N ALA A 25 -5.15 -25.93 34.06
CA ALA A 25 -5.56 -24.91 35.03
C ALA A 25 -4.42 -24.59 36.01
N ALA A 26 -3.74 -25.59 36.55
CA ALA A 26 -2.60 -25.41 37.45
C ALA A 26 -1.40 -24.72 36.76
N ALA A 27 -1.14 -25.03 35.49
CA ALA A 27 -0.11 -24.34 34.70
C ALA A 27 -0.46 -22.88 34.41
N ALA A 28 -1.74 -22.59 34.14
CA ALA A 28 -2.23 -21.22 33.97
C ALA A 28 -2.13 -20.41 35.26
N GLU A 29 -2.45 -20.99 36.42
CA GLU A 29 -2.30 -20.34 37.73
C GLU A 29 -0.83 -20.06 38.07
N ARG A 30 0.09 -20.98 37.79
CA ARG A 30 1.54 -20.74 37.96
C ARG A 30 2.03 -19.58 37.10
N ARG A 31 1.58 -19.53 35.84
CA ARG A 31 1.91 -18.43 34.92
C ARG A 31 1.31 -17.09 35.39
N ASN A 32 0.13 -17.08 36.01
CA ASN A 32 -0.44 -15.85 36.60
C ASN A 32 0.28 -15.42 37.88
N ARG A 33 0.75 -16.36 38.72
CA ARG A 33 1.50 -16.05 39.94
C ARG A 33 2.92 -15.56 39.67
N GLU A 34 3.59 -16.12 38.66
CA GLU A 34 4.94 -15.73 38.25
C GLU A 34 4.98 -14.38 37.53
N ASN A 35 3.82 -13.84 37.11
CA ASN A 35 3.73 -12.61 36.35
C ASN A 35 2.94 -11.52 37.11
N PRO A 36 3.46 -11.01 38.25
CA PRO A 36 2.81 -9.96 39.06
C PRO A 36 2.70 -8.59 38.36
N ARG A 37 3.14 -8.49 37.09
CA ARG A 37 3.00 -7.31 36.23
C ARG A 37 1.76 -7.34 35.34
N GLN A 38 0.91 -8.37 35.45
CA GLN A 38 -0.36 -8.36 34.74
C GLN A 38 -1.21 -7.22 35.30
N GLN A 39 -1.35 -6.16 34.50
CA GLN A 39 -2.30 -5.08 34.75
C GLN A 39 -3.66 -5.70 35.07
N THR A 40 -4.30 -5.18 36.11
CA THR A 40 -5.64 -5.64 36.48
C THR A 40 -6.60 -5.46 35.30
N ALA A 41 -7.66 -6.28 35.21
CA ALA A 41 -8.65 -6.17 34.14
C ALA A 41 -9.23 -4.74 34.03
N ALA A 42 -9.37 -4.05 35.16
CA ALA A 42 -9.78 -2.64 35.22
C ALA A 42 -8.74 -1.70 34.59
N GLN A 43 -7.45 -1.89 34.83
CA GLN A 43 -6.37 -1.11 34.21
C GLN A 43 -6.29 -1.34 32.70
N LEU A 44 -6.44 -2.60 32.25
CA LEU A 44 -6.48 -2.92 30.82
C LEU A 44 -7.68 -2.25 30.13
N ALA A 45 -8.85 -2.24 30.77
CA ALA A 45 -10.04 -1.57 30.25
C ALA A 45 -9.81 -0.05 30.13
N GLN A 46 -9.19 0.58 31.13
CA GLN A 46 -8.84 2.00 31.10
C GLN A 46 -7.82 2.31 30.00
N GLU A 47 -6.76 1.50 29.85
CA GLU A 47 -5.77 1.68 28.79
C GLU A 47 -6.40 1.57 27.41
N HIS A 48 -7.28 0.58 27.22
CA HIS A 48 -8.02 0.40 25.98
C HIS A 48 -8.94 1.59 25.68
N GLU A 49 -9.63 2.13 26.69
CA GLU A 49 -10.46 3.34 26.54
C GLU A 49 -9.60 4.55 26.14
N ARG A 50 -8.44 4.74 26.78
CA ARG A 50 -7.48 5.80 26.43
C ARG A 50 -6.98 5.64 24.99
N LYS A 51 -6.57 4.43 24.61
CA LYS A 51 -6.16 4.10 23.23
C LYS A 51 -7.26 4.45 22.23
N GLN A 52 -8.50 4.07 22.51
CA GLN A 52 -9.63 4.44 21.65
C GLN A 52 -9.84 5.96 21.58
N LYS A 53 -9.72 6.68 22.70
CA LYS A 53 -9.82 8.14 22.73
C LYS A 53 -8.78 8.78 21.80
N PHE A 54 -7.51 8.38 21.90
CA PHE A 54 -6.45 8.87 21.02
C PHE A 54 -6.71 8.56 19.55
N ARG A 55 -7.15 7.34 19.22
CA ARG A 55 -7.53 6.97 17.84
C ARG A 55 -8.68 7.82 17.27
N ARG A 56 -9.67 8.16 18.10
CA ARG A 56 -10.77 9.08 17.73
C ARG A 56 -10.28 10.51 17.51
N MET A 57 -9.24 10.95 18.20
CA MET A 57 -8.68 12.27 17.93
C MET A 57 -7.89 12.31 16.62
N VAL A 58 -7.18 11.23 16.29
CA VAL A 58 -6.42 11.15 15.03
C VAL A 58 -7.36 11.08 13.81
N ASN A 59 -8.25 10.08 13.75
CA ASN A 59 -9.02 9.82 12.52
C ASN A 59 -10.14 10.86 12.28
N PRO A 60 -11.16 11.01 13.14
CA PRO A 60 -12.15 12.06 12.93
C PRO A 60 -11.64 13.48 13.26
N GLY A 61 -10.71 13.63 14.21
CA GLY A 61 -10.28 14.96 14.69
C GLY A 61 -9.21 15.64 13.84
N ILE A 62 -8.25 14.89 13.30
CA ILE A 62 -7.15 15.46 12.49
C ILE A 62 -7.35 15.21 11.00
N MET A 63 -7.75 13.99 10.59
CA MET A 63 -7.79 13.65 9.17
C MET A 63 -9.02 14.22 8.43
N ARG A 64 -10.18 14.29 9.08
CA ARG A 64 -11.42 14.71 8.43
C ARG A 64 -11.50 16.23 8.17
N PRO A 65 -11.16 17.12 9.12
CA PRO A 65 -11.37 18.56 8.93
C PRO A 65 -10.28 19.26 8.13
N ASN A 66 -9.10 18.63 7.97
CA ASN A 66 -8.01 19.19 7.18
C ASN A 66 -8.10 18.59 5.77
N PRO A 67 -8.17 19.40 4.70
CA PRO A 67 -8.09 18.85 3.35
C PRO A 67 -6.76 18.10 3.25
N LYS A 68 -6.77 16.92 2.60
CA LYS A 68 -5.60 16.03 2.53
C LYS A 68 -4.35 16.84 2.19
N GLU A 69 -4.46 17.82 1.30
CA GLU A 69 -3.42 18.78 0.89
C GLU A 69 -2.85 19.70 2.00
N GLN A 70 -3.64 20.22 2.94
CA GLN A 70 -3.16 21.05 4.07
C GLN A 70 -2.58 20.23 5.23
N ALA A 71 -3.06 19.01 5.40
CA ALA A 71 -2.37 18.01 6.20
C ALA A 71 -0.92 17.75 5.70
N LEU A 72 -0.55 18.27 4.52
CA LEU A 72 0.74 18.00 3.85
C LEU A 72 1.59 19.18 3.48
N SER A 73 0.99 20.32 3.17
CA SER A 73 1.71 21.46 2.60
C SER A 73 2.66 22.14 3.59
N SER A 74 2.62 21.79 4.88
CA SER A 74 3.63 22.20 5.87
C SER A 74 5.00 21.57 5.65
N LEU A 75 5.29 20.94 4.51
CA LEU A 75 6.58 20.27 4.27
C LEU A 75 7.28 20.63 2.98
N LYS A 76 6.92 21.76 2.38
CA LYS A 76 7.62 22.22 1.19
C LYS A 76 8.86 23.04 1.57
N VAL A 77 9.92 22.36 1.98
CA VAL A 77 11.28 22.83 1.70
C VAL A 77 12.03 21.71 0.97
N ARG A 78 12.07 21.87 -0.35
CA ARG A 78 12.90 21.16 -1.36
C ARG A 78 12.53 19.71 -1.74
N GLN A 79 11.83 19.65 -2.89
CA GLN A 79 11.96 18.67 -3.98
C GLN A 79 11.65 17.19 -3.70
N THR A 80 10.36 16.81 -3.83
CA THR A 80 9.92 15.64 -4.64
C THR A 80 8.42 15.79 -4.93
N PRO A 81 7.94 15.41 -6.13
CA PRO A 81 6.51 15.34 -6.43
C PRO A 81 5.95 13.98 -6.00
N SER A 82 4.73 14.00 -5.45
CA SER A 82 3.92 12.87 -4.98
C SER A 82 4.10 12.50 -3.49
N TYR A 83 2.94 12.49 -2.80
CA TYR A 83 2.52 11.73 -1.62
C TYR A 83 1.99 12.55 -0.43
N LEU A 84 0.73 12.22 -0.08
CA LEU A 84 -0.27 13.12 0.48
C LEU A 84 -0.76 12.75 1.90
N VAL A 85 0.00 12.06 2.78
CA VAL A 85 -0.44 11.91 4.21
C VAL A 85 0.68 11.98 5.28
N PHE A 86 1.95 12.21 4.92
CA PHE A 86 3.09 11.82 5.77
C PHE A 86 3.49 12.77 6.93
N PHE A 87 2.86 13.94 7.09
CA PHE A 87 3.63 15.11 7.56
C PHE A 87 3.06 15.95 8.71
N LEU A 88 2.12 15.37 9.45
CA LEU A 88 1.43 16.02 10.55
C LEU A 88 1.90 15.56 11.93
N VAL A 89 2.23 14.29 12.02
CA VAL A 89 2.62 13.58 13.23
C VAL A 89 4.11 13.67 13.62
N PRO A 90 5.11 13.91 12.72
CA PRO A 90 6.51 13.67 13.09
C PRO A 90 7.04 14.65 14.13
N THR A 91 6.60 15.91 14.14
CA THR A 91 7.08 16.88 15.12
C THR A 91 6.50 16.61 16.50
N LEU A 92 5.20 16.27 16.60
CA LEU A 92 4.60 15.89 17.87
C LEU A 92 5.19 14.58 18.40
N LEU A 93 5.37 13.59 17.51
CA LEU A 93 6.00 12.32 17.83
C LEU A 93 7.43 12.54 18.33
N LYS A 94 8.22 13.37 17.65
CA LYS A 94 9.60 13.69 18.05
C LYS A 94 9.65 14.40 19.41
N ILE A 95 8.74 15.33 19.68
CA ILE A 95 8.64 15.98 20.98
C ILE A 95 8.31 14.94 22.06
N ALA A 96 7.34 14.07 21.81
CA ALA A 96 6.93 13.03 22.74
C ALA A 96 8.04 12.00 23.00
N GLU A 97 8.76 11.56 21.97
CA GLU A 97 9.91 10.64 22.09
C GLU A 97 11.06 11.26 22.88
N ASN A 98 11.43 12.51 22.59
CA ASN A 98 12.46 13.21 23.35
C ASN A 98 12.09 13.33 24.82
N LEU A 99 10.81 13.58 25.11
CA LEU A 99 10.29 13.70 26.46
C LEU A 99 10.23 12.34 27.19
N LEU A 100 9.94 11.25 26.49
CA LEU A 100 10.01 9.88 27.05
C LEU A 100 11.45 9.44 27.33
N ASN A 101 12.40 9.87 26.49
CA ASN A 101 13.82 9.57 26.66
C ASN A 101 14.46 10.41 27.78
N GLU A 102 14.11 11.69 27.87
CA GLU A 102 14.67 12.65 28.83
C GLU A 102 13.55 13.42 29.57
N PRO A 103 12.83 12.78 30.52
CA PRO A 103 11.68 13.38 31.19
C PRO A 103 12.03 14.54 32.12
N ASP A 104 13.28 14.64 32.57
CA ASP A 104 13.74 15.69 33.49
C ASP A 104 14.33 16.91 32.79
N ASN A 105 14.49 16.87 31.46
CA ASN A 105 15.05 17.98 30.71
C ASN A 105 13.98 19.07 30.47
N PRO A 106 14.10 20.27 31.08
CA PRO A 106 13.08 21.31 30.98
C PRO A 106 12.90 21.81 29.53
N LYS A 107 13.90 21.62 28.67
CA LYS A 107 13.83 22.02 27.25
C LYS A 107 12.77 21.22 26.47
N TYR A 108 12.58 19.94 26.79
CA TYR A 108 11.59 19.09 26.10
C TYR A 108 10.22 19.12 26.76
N GLN A 109 10.15 19.55 28.03
CA GLN A 109 8.89 19.74 28.74
C GLN A 109 8.09 20.93 28.23
N GLN A 110 8.70 21.87 27.50
CA GLN A 110 7.98 23.03 26.99
C GLN A 110 8.31 23.37 25.55
N PHE A 111 7.31 23.83 24.80
CA PHE A 111 7.52 24.34 23.45
C PHE A 111 6.89 25.71 23.25
N LYS A 112 7.56 26.53 22.43
CA LYS A 112 7.09 27.88 22.08
C LYS A 112 6.19 27.84 20.85
N PRO A 113 4.97 28.38 20.90
CA PRO A 113 4.11 28.53 19.74
C PRO A 113 4.67 29.49 18.69
N THR A 114 5.63 30.36 19.04
CA THR A 114 6.30 31.29 18.13
C THR A 114 7.25 30.60 17.15
N ASN A 115 7.70 29.37 17.43
CA ASN A 115 8.56 28.64 16.51
C ASN A 115 7.80 28.31 15.23
N THR A 116 8.34 28.69 14.07
CA THR A 116 7.65 28.60 12.77
C THR A 116 7.25 27.16 12.41
N ALA A 117 8.08 26.17 12.74
CA ALA A 117 7.76 24.76 12.49
C ALA A 117 6.61 24.30 13.40
N ILE A 118 6.71 24.60 14.71
CA ILE A 118 5.68 24.26 15.70
C ILE A 118 4.36 24.95 15.35
N LYS A 119 4.37 26.25 15.05
CA LYS A 119 3.17 27.01 14.69
C LYS A 119 2.43 26.35 13.53
N ARG A 120 3.15 26.13 12.43
CA ARG A 120 2.60 25.59 11.19
C ARG A 120 2.12 24.14 11.32
N GLU A 121 2.74 23.34 12.19
CA GLU A 121 2.48 21.90 12.27
C GLU A 121 1.53 21.52 13.41
N LEU A 122 1.58 22.24 14.53
CA LEU A 122 0.78 21.99 15.73
C LEU A 122 -0.39 22.97 15.90
N ILE A 123 -0.21 24.26 15.61
CA ILE A 123 -1.18 25.30 15.96
C ILE A 123 -2.13 25.60 14.82
N ASP A 124 -1.60 25.81 13.62
CA ASP A 124 -2.40 26.19 12.45
C ASP A 124 -3.28 25.02 11.96
N ARG A 125 -2.99 23.79 12.39
CA ARG A 125 -3.68 22.57 11.95
C ARG A 125 -4.69 22.10 13.00
N LYS A 126 -5.93 21.95 12.56
CA LYS A 126 -7.05 21.57 13.43
C LYS A 126 -6.86 20.15 13.98
N GLY A 127 -7.13 19.97 15.27
CA GLY A 127 -7.08 18.68 15.95
C GLY A 127 -5.72 18.31 16.53
N VAL A 128 -4.63 18.90 16.04
CA VAL A 128 -3.26 18.53 16.48
C VAL A 128 -2.92 19.16 17.82
N LEU A 129 -3.32 20.41 18.02
CA LEU A 129 -3.14 21.11 19.29
C LEU A 129 -3.94 20.42 20.39
N GLU A 130 -5.17 20.01 20.08
CA GLU A 130 -6.05 19.27 20.97
C GLU A 130 -5.44 17.92 21.34
N TYR A 131 -4.82 17.23 20.38
CA TYR A 131 -4.07 16.01 20.65
C TYR A 131 -2.90 16.26 21.60
N ALA A 132 -2.12 17.33 21.38
CA ALA A 132 -1.03 17.70 22.28
C ALA A 132 -1.55 18.04 23.69
N ILE A 133 -2.70 18.70 23.80
CA ILE A 133 -3.33 18.98 25.09
C ILE A 133 -3.69 17.70 25.84
N GLU A 134 -4.15 16.68 25.11
CA GLU A 134 -4.50 15.37 25.66
C GLU A 134 -3.26 14.51 26.00
N LEU A 135 -2.12 14.75 25.37
CA LEU A 135 -0.81 14.23 25.83
C LEU A 135 -0.32 14.89 27.12
N GLY A 136 -1.01 15.94 27.59
CA GLY A 136 -0.71 16.63 28.84
C GLY A 136 0.01 17.97 28.71
N PHE A 137 0.10 18.54 27.50
CA PHE A 137 0.59 19.91 27.31
C PHE A 137 -0.48 20.92 27.70
N ARG A 138 -0.15 21.88 28.55
CA ARG A 138 -1.06 22.96 28.97
C ARG A 138 -0.50 24.31 28.57
N PRO A 139 -1.34 25.26 28.14
CA PRO A 139 -0.91 26.61 27.87
C PRO A 139 -0.48 27.27 29.18
N ASP A 140 0.69 27.88 29.17
CA ASP A 140 1.30 28.63 30.27
C ASP A 140 1.86 29.95 29.72
N VAL A 141 2.02 30.97 30.55
CA VAL A 141 2.57 32.27 30.15
C VAL A 141 3.73 32.61 31.03
N GLU A 142 4.93 32.68 30.44
CA GLU A 142 6.16 33.02 31.15
C GLU A 142 6.76 34.27 30.50
N ASN A 143 6.96 35.35 31.27
CA ASN A 143 7.49 36.63 30.79
C ASN A 143 6.70 37.19 29.58
N PHE A 144 5.36 37.15 29.65
CA PHE A 144 4.45 37.58 28.57
C PHE A 144 4.62 36.83 27.24
N GLN A 145 5.32 35.69 27.23
CA GLN A 145 5.39 34.80 26.09
C GLN A 145 4.54 33.56 26.38
N PRO A 146 3.63 33.14 25.47
CA PRO A 146 2.89 31.91 25.63
C PRO A 146 3.81 30.70 25.41
N TYR A 147 3.63 29.66 26.22
CA TYR A 147 4.31 28.36 26.14
C TYR A 147 3.28 27.25 26.28
N TYR A 148 3.61 26.07 25.78
CA TYR A 148 2.91 24.85 26.16
C TYR A 148 3.84 24.02 27.02
N ARG A 149 3.48 23.80 28.28
CA ARG A 149 4.26 23.04 29.26
C ARG A 149 3.60 21.70 29.54
N TRP A 150 4.38 20.63 29.50
CA TRP A 150 3.94 19.29 29.81
C TRP A 150 4.00 19.01 31.31
N HIS A 151 3.00 18.31 31.82
CA HIS A 151 2.95 17.88 33.21
C HIS A 151 3.27 16.38 33.35
N LYS A 152 4.19 16.06 34.27
CA LYS A 152 4.64 14.69 34.59
C LYS A 152 3.53 13.71 34.96
N ARG A 153 2.35 14.21 35.40
CA ARG A 153 1.18 13.38 35.73
C ARG A 153 0.60 12.65 34.51
N HIS A 154 0.85 13.16 33.30
CA HIS A 154 0.34 12.61 32.05
C HIS A 154 1.35 11.71 31.32
N LEU A 155 2.26 11.06 32.06
CA LEU A 155 3.28 10.18 31.47
C LEU A 155 2.67 8.94 30.83
N GLU A 156 1.66 8.33 31.45
CA GLU A 156 0.93 7.20 30.86
C GLU A 156 0.22 7.61 29.56
N ASP A 157 -0.46 8.77 29.57
CA ASP A 157 -1.16 9.31 28.42
C ASP A 157 -0.18 9.62 27.27
N LEU A 158 1.00 10.14 27.61
CA LEU A 158 2.09 10.38 26.66
C LEU A 158 2.58 9.08 26.02
N GLN A 159 2.80 8.03 26.81
CA GLN A 159 3.24 6.72 26.30
C GLN A 159 2.21 6.12 25.33
N VAL A 160 0.95 6.05 25.76
CA VAL A 160 -0.15 5.50 24.96
C VAL A 160 -0.36 6.34 23.69
N GLY A 161 -0.40 7.67 23.82
CA GLY A 161 -0.58 8.56 22.69
C GLY A 161 0.59 8.49 21.70
N THR A 162 1.83 8.29 22.17
CA THR A 162 3.01 8.07 21.32
C THR A 162 2.91 6.76 20.57
N GLU A 163 2.50 5.67 21.23
CA GLU A 163 2.30 4.36 20.61
C GLU A 163 1.28 4.43 19.46
N ILE A 164 0.13 5.09 19.70
CA ILE A 164 -0.90 5.29 18.68
C ILE A 164 -0.39 6.13 17.50
N LEU A 165 0.40 7.18 17.75
CA LEU A 165 1.02 7.97 16.68
C LEU A 165 1.99 7.12 15.83
N LYS A 166 2.76 6.22 16.45
CA LYS A 166 3.66 5.29 15.73
C LYS A 166 2.88 4.29 14.88
N GLU A 167 1.87 3.64 15.47
CA GLU A 167 0.98 2.71 14.74
C GLU A 167 0.37 3.41 13.52
N PHE A 168 -0.13 4.63 13.70
CA PHE A 168 -0.72 5.41 12.63
C PHE A 168 0.28 5.74 11.51
N MET A 169 1.52 6.09 11.88
CA MET A 169 2.59 6.30 10.90
C MET A 169 2.93 5.02 10.13
N GLU A 170 2.98 3.87 10.80
CA GLU A 170 3.25 2.58 10.15
C GLU A 170 2.13 2.16 9.21
N VAL A 171 0.86 2.35 9.61
CA VAL A 171 -0.31 2.07 8.76
C VAL A 171 -0.25 2.89 7.48
N HIS A 172 0.02 4.20 7.59
CA HIS A 172 0.13 5.06 6.42
C HIS A 172 1.34 4.75 5.55
N LYS A 173 2.50 4.43 6.15
CA LYS A 173 3.68 4.00 5.41
C LYS A 173 3.38 2.74 4.59
N ARG A 174 2.68 1.77 5.18
CA ARG A 174 2.28 0.53 4.49
C ARG A 174 1.28 0.79 3.35
N GLU A 175 0.35 1.72 3.55
CA GLU A 175 -0.60 2.15 2.51
C GLU A 175 0.12 2.82 1.34
N GLU A 176 1.09 3.69 1.63
CA GLU A 176 1.93 4.34 0.62
C GLU A 176 2.79 3.34 -0.15
N GLU A 177 3.41 2.39 0.55
CA GLU A 177 4.18 1.32 -0.09
C GLU A 177 3.30 0.53 -1.07
N ARG A 178 2.08 0.13 -0.67
CA ARG A 178 1.11 -0.55 -1.55
C ARG A 178 0.67 0.33 -2.74
N ALA A 179 0.41 1.60 -2.50
CA ALA A 179 0.05 2.55 -3.55
C ALA A 179 1.21 2.80 -4.54
N SER A 180 2.45 2.77 -4.07
CA SER A 180 3.63 2.94 -4.90
C SER A 180 3.90 1.71 -5.76
N VAL A 181 3.78 0.51 -5.17
CA VAL A 181 3.93 -0.77 -5.88
C VAL A 181 2.87 -0.88 -6.98
N SER A 182 1.59 -0.61 -6.69
CA SER A 182 0.53 -0.68 -7.69
C SER A 182 0.73 0.31 -8.86
N LYS A 183 1.25 1.51 -8.60
CA LYS A 183 1.58 2.45 -9.69
C LYS A 183 2.73 1.96 -10.55
N LEU A 184 3.76 1.36 -9.94
CA LEU A 184 4.90 0.80 -10.65
C LEU A 184 4.48 -0.39 -11.51
N THR A 185 3.67 -1.31 -10.98
CA THR A 185 3.18 -2.46 -11.76
C THR A 185 2.34 -2.01 -12.94
N ILE A 186 1.41 -1.05 -12.75
CA ILE A 186 0.63 -0.48 -13.86
C ILE A 186 1.55 0.17 -14.91
N GLN A 187 2.60 0.87 -14.46
CA GLN A 187 3.55 1.51 -15.38
C GLN A 187 4.38 0.48 -16.15
N GLU A 188 4.81 -0.60 -15.50
CA GLU A 188 5.56 -1.70 -16.11
C GLU A 188 4.71 -2.48 -17.11
N GLU A 189 3.45 -2.80 -16.76
CA GLU A 189 2.49 -3.42 -17.67
C GLU A 189 2.25 -2.57 -18.91
N ARG A 190 2.11 -1.25 -18.74
CA ARG A 190 1.99 -0.31 -19.88
C ARG A 190 3.24 -0.30 -20.76
N ARG A 191 4.44 -0.37 -20.17
CA ARG A 191 5.70 -0.42 -20.92
C ARG A 191 5.85 -1.75 -21.66
N ALA A 192 5.59 -2.87 -21.00
CA ALA A 192 5.64 -4.20 -21.61
C ALA A 192 4.62 -4.33 -22.75
N ALA A 193 3.41 -3.78 -22.60
CA ALA A 193 2.43 -3.73 -23.67
C ALA A 193 2.93 -2.91 -24.87
N ALA A 194 3.52 -1.74 -24.64
CA ALA A 194 4.09 -0.91 -25.69
C ALA A 194 5.26 -1.60 -26.43
N GLU A 195 6.13 -2.29 -25.71
CA GLU A 195 7.24 -3.07 -26.28
C GLU A 195 6.74 -4.24 -27.11
N LYS A 196 5.71 -4.96 -26.63
CA LYS A 196 5.08 -6.06 -27.37
C LYS A 196 4.46 -5.56 -28.68
N VAL A 197 3.76 -4.43 -28.66
CA VAL A 197 3.21 -3.80 -29.87
C VAL A 197 4.33 -3.41 -30.84
N LYS A 198 5.42 -2.84 -30.33
CA LYS A 198 6.58 -2.47 -31.14
C LYS A 198 7.23 -3.68 -31.80
N LEU A 199 7.41 -4.78 -31.06
CA LEU A 199 8.01 -6.01 -31.59
C LEU A 199 7.12 -6.64 -32.66
N ALA A 200 5.81 -6.74 -32.41
CA ALA A 200 4.85 -7.25 -33.37
C ALA A 200 4.85 -6.46 -34.69
N TYR A 201 5.00 -5.13 -34.61
CA TYR A 201 5.13 -4.29 -35.80
C TYR A 201 6.43 -4.55 -36.59
N MET A 202 7.55 -4.79 -35.90
CA MET A 202 8.81 -5.13 -36.55
C MET A 202 8.76 -6.50 -37.23
N ASP A 203 8.13 -7.49 -36.58
CA ASP A 203 7.94 -8.82 -37.11
C ASP A 203 7.02 -8.82 -38.34
N ASP A 204 5.87 -8.13 -38.29
CA ASP A 204 4.96 -8.01 -39.44
C ASP A 204 5.65 -7.38 -40.65
N ARG A 205 6.45 -6.33 -40.42
CA ARG A 205 7.25 -5.71 -41.49
C ARG A 205 8.26 -6.69 -42.08
N LYS A 206 8.91 -7.51 -41.26
CA LYS A 206 9.87 -8.52 -41.71
C LYS A 206 9.17 -9.62 -42.51
N THR A 207 8.07 -10.15 -42.01
CA THR A 207 7.26 -11.16 -42.71
C THR A 207 6.74 -10.64 -44.04
N LYS A 208 6.32 -9.37 -44.11
CA LYS A 208 5.93 -8.74 -45.37
C LYS A 208 7.10 -8.67 -46.36
N MET A 209 8.28 -8.23 -45.93
CA MET A 209 9.46 -8.21 -46.80
C MET A 209 9.86 -9.60 -47.30
N GLU A 210 9.83 -10.62 -46.44
CA GLU A 210 10.12 -12.01 -46.81
C GLU A 210 9.09 -12.55 -47.81
N ARG A 211 7.80 -12.23 -47.62
CA ARG A 211 6.73 -12.60 -48.56
C ARG A 211 6.89 -11.92 -49.92
N ASP A 212 7.18 -10.62 -49.93
CA ASP A 212 7.39 -9.85 -51.16
C ASP A 212 8.59 -10.38 -51.96
N GLU A 213 9.66 -10.81 -51.27
CA GLU A 213 10.84 -11.39 -51.90
C GLU A 213 10.55 -12.79 -52.48
N MET A 214 9.82 -13.65 -51.75
CA MET A 214 9.35 -14.93 -52.28
C MET A 214 8.43 -14.75 -53.50
N GLU A 215 7.52 -13.78 -53.48
CA GLU A 215 6.66 -13.48 -54.63
C GLU A 215 7.47 -13.00 -55.84
N ARG A 216 8.47 -12.12 -55.61
CA ARG A 216 9.38 -11.65 -56.65
C ARG A 216 10.14 -12.80 -57.30
N GLN A 217 10.70 -13.71 -56.49
CA GLN A 217 11.41 -14.89 -56.99
C GLN A 217 10.48 -15.82 -57.79
N ALA A 218 9.29 -16.09 -57.27
CA ALA A 218 8.29 -16.91 -57.96
C ALA A 218 7.84 -16.29 -59.29
N ARG A 219 7.66 -14.96 -59.34
CA ARG A 219 7.32 -14.24 -60.58
C ARG A 219 8.47 -14.28 -61.59
N GLY A 220 9.72 -14.12 -61.14
CA GLY A 220 10.90 -14.28 -61.98
C GLY A 220 11.02 -15.67 -62.60
N ALA A 221 10.79 -16.73 -61.80
CA ALA A 221 10.81 -18.12 -62.27
C ALA A 221 9.66 -18.45 -63.25
N ARG A 222 8.48 -17.84 -63.08
CA ARG A 222 7.39 -17.95 -64.06
C ARG A 222 7.71 -17.23 -65.36
N ALA A 223 8.29 -16.03 -65.29
CA ALA A 223 8.68 -15.26 -66.47
C ALA A 223 9.80 -15.94 -67.28
N SER A 224 10.72 -16.65 -66.61
CA SER A 224 11.77 -17.41 -67.30
C SER A 224 11.30 -18.76 -67.86
N SER A 225 10.24 -19.36 -67.29
CA SER A 225 9.63 -20.59 -67.83
C SER A 225 8.59 -20.32 -68.92
N SER A 226 8.02 -19.12 -69.01
CA SER A 226 7.17 -18.70 -70.13
C SER A 226 8.01 -18.14 -71.29
N ARG A 227 8.67 -19.01 -72.05
CA ARG A 227 9.06 -18.67 -73.42
C ARG A 227 7.84 -18.81 -74.34
N PRO A 228 7.62 -17.90 -75.30
CA PRO A 228 6.48 -17.96 -76.20
C PRO A 228 6.85 -18.85 -77.40
N ASP A 229 6.23 -20.04 -77.48
CA ASP A 229 6.09 -20.76 -78.74
C ASP A 229 4.66 -21.30 -78.82
N GLY A 230 3.89 -20.79 -79.78
CA GLY A 230 2.71 -21.51 -80.31
C GLY A 230 1.36 -20.80 -80.16
N PRO A 231 0.57 -20.68 -81.24
CA PRO A 231 -0.55 -19.74 -81.35
C PRO A 231 -1.88 -20.28 -80.79
N ALA A 232 -2.74 -19.30 -80.48
CA ALA A 232 -4.20 -19.32 -80.46
C ALA A 232 -4.91 -20.67 -80.59
N ARG A 233 -5.59 -21.09 -79.51
CA ARG A 233 -6.81 -21.90 -79.65
C ARG A 233 -7.89 -21.42 -78.68
N ALA A 234 -9.05 -21.25 -79.27
CA ALA A 234 -10.24 -20.61 -78.75
C ALA A 234 -10.98 -21.44 -77.68
N ARG A 235 -11.67 -20.71 -76.78
CA ARG A 235 -12.92 -21.05 -76.06
C ARG A 235 -12.79 -22.23 -75.06
N ILE A 236 -13.31 -22.13 -73.84
CA ILE A 236 -14.74 -22.24 -73.52
C ILE A 236 -15.03 -21.48 -72.21
N ALA A 237 -16.09 -20.68 -72.26
CA ALA A 237 -16.77 -20.15 -71.10
C ALA A 237 -17.38 -21.31 -70.29
N GLY A 238 -16.95 -21.45 -69.04
CA GLY A 238 -17.50 -22.39 -68.09
C GLY A 238 -17.38 -21.80 -66.70
N SER A 239 -18.44 -21.12 -66.27
CA SER A 239 -18.66 -20.67 -64.91
C SER A 239 -18.87 -21.86 -63.97
N PRO A 240 -18.14 -21.94 -62.84
CA PRO A 240 -18.65 -22.58 -61.65
C PRO A 240 -18.84 -21.50 -60.57
N THR A 241 -20.10 -21.12 -60.36
CA THR A 241 -20.58 -20.67 -59.06
C THR A 241 -20.19 -21.72 -58.02
N ARG A 242 -19.28 -21.38 -57.12
CA ARG A 242 -19.13 -22.11 -55.87
C ARG A 242 -19.18 -21.11 -54.74
N GLU A 243 -20.38 -21.03 -54.17
CA GLU A 243 -20.67 -20.50 -52.86
C GLU A 243 -19.64 -21.04 -51.88
N ALA A 244 -18.69 -20.20 -51.49
CA ALA A 244 -17.90 -20.40 -50.30
C ALA A 244 -18.58 -19.53 -49.24
N GLU A 245 -19.46 -20.17 -48.47
CA GLU A 245 -19.93 -19.66 -47.18
C GLU A 245 -18.72 -19.21 -46.38
N MET A 246 -18.65 -17.90 -46.12
CA MET A 246 -17.81 -17.39 -45.05
C MET A 246 -18.60 -17.50 -43.75
N PRO A 247 -18.17 -18.30 -42.76
CA PRO A 247 -18.71 -18.19 -41.40
C PRO A 247 -18.12 -16.93 -40.74
N GLY A 248 -18.56 -15.77 -41.23
CA GLY A 248 -18.32 -14.49 -40.59
C GLY A 248 -19.40 -14.27 -39.53
N GLN A 249 -19.17 -14.74 -38.31
CA GLN A 249 -19.91 -14.26 -37.15
C GLN A 249 -19.55 -12.79 -36.94
N GLY A 250 -20.37 -11.90 -37.51
CA GLY A 250 -20.34 -10.47 -37.22
C GLY A 250 -20.90 -10.22 -35.83
N GLU A 251 -20.02 -10.20 -34.84
CA GLU A 251 -20.33 -9.66 -33.52
C GLU A 251 -20.43 -8.14 -33.65
N THR A 252 -21.66 -7.63 -33.72
CA THR A 252 -21.93 -6.20 -33.72
C THR A 252 -21.81 -5.69 -32.29
N LEU A 253 -20.78 -4.89 -32.02
CA LEU A 253 -20.67 -4.07 -30.80
C LEU A 253 -21.69 -2.93 -30.87
N THR A 254 -22.98 -3.24 -30.74
CA THR A 254 -24.02 -2.28 -30.35
C THR A 254 -24.25 -2.37 -28.85
N SER A 255 -23.31 -1.81 -28.09
CA SER A 255 -23.56 -1.38 -26.72
C SER A 255 -23.04 0.05 -26.59
N PRO A 256 -23.91 1.07 -26.61
CA PRO A 256 -23.49 2.41 -26.23
C PRO A 256 -23.04 2.39 -24.75
N PRO A 257 -21.99 3.14 -24.39
CA PRO A 257 -21.60 3.26 -22.99
C PRO A 257 -22.74 3.89 -22.18
N PRO A 258 -22.99 3.44 -20.94
CA PRO A 258 -23.97 4.09 -20.07
C PRO A 258 -23.46 5.50 -19.77
N TYR A 259 -24.20 6.49 -20.28
CA TYR A 259 -24.02 7.89 -19.91
C TYR A 259 -24.63 8.06 -18.52
N GLU A 260 -23.81 8.15 -17.47
CA GLU A 260 -24.27 8.66 -16.19
C GLU A 260 -24.47 10.19 -16.31
N PRO A 261 -25.68 10.72 -16.09
CA PRO A 261 -25.88 12.16 -16.05
C PRO A 261 -25.23 12.75 -14.78
N PRO A 262 -24.72 13.99 -14.85
CA PRO A 262 -24.21 14.69 -13.68
C PRO A 262 -25.36 14.96 -12.71
N VAL A 263 -25.16 14.57 -11.46
CA VAL A 263 -26.05 14.91 -10.35
C VAL A 263 -25.74 16.36 -9.98
N ASP A 264 -26.55 17.29 -10.47
CA ASP A 264 -26.63 18.63 -9.89
C ASP A 264 -27.21 18.48 -8.47
N SER A 265 -26.47 18.95 -7.48
CA SER A 265 -26.96 19.09 -6.11
C SER A 265 -26.67 20.52 -5.66
N ASP A 266 -27.77 21.25 -5.46
CA ASP A 266 -27.86 22.55 -4.77
C ASP A 266 -27.19 22.52 -3.38
#